data_AF-A0A382DS57-F1
#
_entry.id   AF-A0A382DS57-F1
#
_cell.length_a   1.000
_cell.length_b   1.000
_cell.length_c   1.000
_cell.angle_alpha   90.00
_cell.angle_beta   90.00
_cell.angle_gamma   90.00
#
_symmetry.space_group_name_H-M   'P 1'
#
loop_
_entity.id
_entity.type
_entity.pdbx_description
1 polymer ?
#
loop_
_entity_poly.entity_id
_entity_poly.type
_entity_poly.pdbx_seq_one_letter_code
_entity_poly.pdbx_strand_id
1 'polypeptide(L)' 'MAGVNMTSGERLFRSNCRSCHTLPNPKSQTDSDWVTLVKRYGSQIDLAPEVQAKIIAHLQRVN' A
#
# COMPACT_ATOMS: atom_id res chain seq x y z
N MET A 1 -3.41 -15.63 21.78
CA MET A 1 -2.60 -15.19 20.63
C MET A 1 -3.03 -13.77 20.29
N ALA A 2 -2.21 -12.76 20.58
CA ALA A 2 -2.58 -11.36 20.36
C ALA A 2 -2.67 -11.09 18.85
N GLY A 3 -3.89 -11.05 18.32
CA GLY A 3 -4.15 -10.75 16.92
C GLY A 3 -3.72 -9.32 16.62
N VAL A 4 -2.66 -9.16 15.83
CA VAL A 4 -2.24 -7.87 15.30
C VAL A 4 -3.45 -7.26 14.61
N ASN A 5 -3.98 -6.16 15.16
CA ASN A 5 -5.06 -5.36 14.55
C ASN A 5 -4.51 -4.63 13.30
N MET A 6 -4.25 -5.42 12.26
CA MET A 6 -3.77 -4.97 10.97
C MET A 6 -4.92 -4.31 10.21
N THR A 7 -4.74 -3.06 9.78
CA THR A 7 -5.76 -2.38 8.97
C THR A 7 -5.94 -3.10 7.63
N SER A 8 -7.13 -3.00 7.04
CA SER A 8 -7.37 -3.55 5.69
C SER A 8 -6.36 -3.02 4.67
N GLY A 9 -5.95 -1.75 4.78
CA GLY A 9 -4.95 -1.15 3.91
C GLY A 9 -3.54 -1.74 4.07
N GLU A 10 -3.12 -2.04 5.31
CA GLU A 10 -1.83 -2.71 5.58
C GLU A 10 -1.80 -4.12 4.98
N ARG A 11 -2.87 -4.89 5.17
CA ARG A 11 -2.97 -6.24 4.58
C ARG A 11 -2.89 -6.18 3.06
N LEU A 12 -3.64 -5.28 2.45
CA LEU A 12 -3.66 -5.08 0.99
C LEU A 12 -2.29 -4.63 0.48
N PHE A 13 -1.60 -3.73 1.18
CA PHE A 13 -0.26 -3.29 0.82
C PHE A 13 0.72 -4.47 0.85
N ARG A 14 0.75 -5.23 1.94
CA ARG A 14 1.65 -6.38 2.09
C ARG A 14 1.32 -7.51 1.12
N SER A 15 0.05 -7.75 0.79
CA SER A 15 -0.32 -8.85 -0.13
C SER A 15 -0.01 -8.52 -1.58
N ASN A 16 -0.28 -7.27 -2.02
CA ASN A 16 -0.17 -6.88 -3.42
C ASN A 16 1.23 -6.40 -3.80
N CYS A 17 1.89 -5.61 -2.95
CA CYS A 17 3.13 -4.92 -3.33
C CYS A 17 4.41 -5.74 -3.12
N ARG A 18 4.33 -6.92 -2.48
CA ARG A 18 5.45 -7.87 -2.38
C ARG A 18 5.49 -8.92 -3.50
N SER A 19 4.55 -8.86 -4.43
CA SER A 19 4.36 -9.89 -5.47
C SER A 19 5.47 -9.86 -6.53
N CYS A 20 6.04 -8.68 -6.80
CA CYS A 20 7.05 -8.50 -7.84
C CYS A 20 8.48 -8.31 -7.28
N HIS A 21 8.64 -7.68 -6.11
CA HIS A 21 9.94 -7.41 -5.48
C HIS A 21 9.77 -7.12 -3.97
N THR A 22 10.87 -6.76 -3.31
CA THR A 22 10.88 -6.35 -1.89
C THR A 22 9.89 -5.24 -1.62
N LEU A 23 9.08 -5.41 -0.56
CA LEU A 23 8.10 -4.42 -0.14
C LEU A 23 8.82 -3.15 0.34
N PRO A 24 8.49 -1.96 -0.21
CA PRO A 24 9.13 -0.73 0.22
C PRO A 24 8.69 -0.35 1.65
N ASN A 25 9.57 0.34 2.38
CA ASN A 25 9.25 0.85 3.72
C ASN A 25 8.20 1.96 3.60
N PRO A 26 7.04 1.89 4.28
CA PRO A 26 6.02 2.95 4.23
C PRO A 26 6.54 4.37 4.55
N LYS A 27 7.63 4.49 5.32
CA LYS A 27 8.24 5.79 5.68
C LYS A 27 9.30 6.29 4.70
N SER A 28 9.50 5.61 3.57
CA SER A 28 10.56 5.96 2.62
C SER A 28 10.16 7.00 1.59
N GLN A 29 8.90 7.44 1.56
CA GLN A 29 8.37 8.36 0.55
C GLN A 29 7.40 9.35 1.19
N THR A 30 7.15 10.49 0.53
CA THR A 30 6.15 11.45 1.01
C THR A 30 4.72 10.97 0.72
N ASP A 31 3.73 11.57 1.39
CA ASP A 31 2.31 11.26 1.21
C ASP A 31 1.83 11.45 -0.24
N SER A 32 2.37 12.45 -0.94
CA SER A 32 2.08 12.70 -2.37
C SER A 32 2.77 11.69 -3.28
N ASP A 33 3.98 11.27 -2.94
CA ASP A 33 4.71 10.27 -3.72
C ASP A 33 4.01 8.92 -3.64
N TRP A 34 3.50 8.54 -2.47
CA TRP A 34 2.74 7.29 -2.31
C TRP A 34 1.48 7.24 -3.17
N VAL A 35 0.75 8.35 -3.29
CA VAL A 35 -0.41 8.43 -4.20
C VAL A 35 0.02 8.13 -5.64
N THR A 36 1.13 8.73 -6.08
CA THR A 36 1.64 8.57 -7.45
C THR A 36 2.14 7.15 -7.71
N LEU A 37 2.92 6.59 -6.78
CA LEU A 37 3.51 5.25 -6.89
C LEU A 37 2.43 4.16 -6.87
N VAL A 38 1.48 4.22 -5.93
CA VAL A 38 0.42 3.22 -5.81
C VAL A 38 -0.48 3.24 -7.05
N LYS A 39 -0.80 4.43 -7.59
CA LYS A 39 -1.55 4.53 -8.85
C LYS A 39 -0.77 3.96 -10.03
N ARG A 40 0.52 4.30 -10.15
CA ARG A 40 1.36 3.85 -11.27
C ARG A 40 1.50 2.33 -11.29
N TYR A 41 1.93 1.72 -10.18
CA TYR A 41 2.14 0.28 -10.11
C TYR A 41 0.84 -0.49 -9.98
N GLY A 42 -0.16 0.07 -9.30
CA GLY A 42 -1.50 -0.52 -9.20
C GLY A 42 -2.12 -0.73 -10.57
N SER A 43 -2.07 0.26 -11.45
CA SER A 43 -2.58 0.12 -12.83
C SER A 43 -1.81 -0.91 -13.67
N GLN A 44 -0.54 -1.20 -13.37
CA GLN A 44 0.25 -2.20 -14.09
C GLN A 44 -0.16 -3.63 -13.76
N ILE A 45 -0.73 -3.86 -12.58
CA ILE A 45 -1.20 -5.17 -12.11
C ILE A 45 -2.73 -5.25 -12.05
N ASP A 46 -3.42 -4.31 -12.70
CA ASP A 46 -4.88 -4.18 -12.71
C ASP A 46 -5.50 -4.13 -11.30
N LEU A 47 -4.84 -3.42 -10.38
CA LEU A 47 -5.31 -3.24 -9.02
C LEU A 47 -6.48 -2.24 -8.99
N ALA A 48 -7.64 -2.70 -8.53
CA ALA A 48 -8.85 -1.88 -8.51
C ALA A 48 -8.67 -0.54 -7.75
N PRO A 49 -9.24 0.59 -8.23
CA PRO A 49 -9.04 1.91 -7.62
C PRO A 49 -9.44 2.00 -6.14
N GLU A 50 -10.46 1.25 -5.70
CA GLU A 50 -10.87 1.21 -4.29
C GLU A 50 -9.83 0.52 -3.39
N VAL A 51 -9.09 -0.44 -3.93
CA VAL A 51 -7.99 -1.10 -3.23
C VAL A 51 -6.78 -0.16 -3.13
N GLN A 52 -6.47 0.56 -4.23
CA GLN A 52 -5.43 1.58 -4.23
C GLN A 52 -5.69 2.65 -3.15
N ALA A 53 -6.92 3.15 -3.05
CA ALA A 53 -7.29 4.16 -2.04
C ALA A 53 -7.06 3.67 -0.60
N LYS A 54 -7.38 2.40 -0.30
CA LYS A 54 -7.14 1.80 1.01
C LYS A 54 -5.65 1.67 1.33
N ILE A 55 -4.83 1.32 0.33
CA ILE A 55 -3.37 1.23 0.47
C ILE A 55 -2.78 2.63 0.71
N ILE A 56 -3.17 3.62 -0.09
CA ILE A 56 -2.73 5.02 0.05
C ILE A 56 -3.08 5.54 1.45
N ALA A 57 -4.33 5.36 1.89
CA ALA A 57 -4.76 5.81 3.22
C ALA A 57 -4.00 5.13 4.37
N HIS A 58 -3.53 3.89 4.16
CA HIS A 58 -2.64 3.25 5.12
C HIS A 58 -1.25 3.88 5.10
N LEU A 59 -0.64 4.02 3.92
CA LEU A 59 0.71 4.57 3.77
C LEU A 59 0.83 5.99 4.33
N GLN A 60 -0.15 6.85 4.04
CA GLN A 60 -0.20 8.22 4.57
C GLN A 60 -0.43 8.29 6.09
N ARG A 61 -1.07 7.27 6.67
CA ARG A 61 -1.27 7.20 8.13
C ARG A 61 0.02 6.83 8.86
N VAL A 62 0.87 6.02 8.23
CA VAL A 62 2.06 5.43 8.88
C VAL A 62 3.37 6.10 8.47
N ASN A 63 3.32 7.07 7.55
CA ASN A 63 4.46 7.87 7.11
C ASN A 63 5.00 8.73 8.27
#